data_AF-A0A259HQQ9-F1
#
_entry.id   AF-A0A259HQQ9-F1
#
_cell.length_a   1.000
_cell.length_b   1.000
_cell.length_c   1.000
_cell.angle_alpha   90.00
_cell.angle_beta   90.00
_cell.angle_gamma   90.00
#
_symmetry.space_group_name_H-M   'P 1'
#
loop_
_entity.id
_entity.type
_entity.pdbx_description
1 polymer ?
#
loop_
_entity_poly.entity_id
_entity_poly.type
_entity_poly.pdbx_seq_one_letter_code
_entity_poly.pdbx_strand_id
1 'polypeptide(L)'
;MIMRNKLLLLLSLLVANSVFAQKEDIFFYDGFLNNKQNWNLASDANSGGEIKNGFYYYETKKKNATWYRYNPSIPSFDGNKDFVVEWSFQQIAGSEDWGTGLICFLDENGTNAFGIWLLSNGQWTFTKTGTPAFGWKTHKAVVAGNNVTNTATIKKVGNIISFIINNQQVHQIEFNPGLV
;
A
#
# COMPACT_ATOMS: atom_id res chain seq x y z
N MET A 1 16.10 37.40 -60.10
CA MET A 1 15.78 37.41 -58.66
C MET A 1 15.07 36.09 -58.35
N ILE A 2 15.76 35.17 -57.69
CA ILE A 2 15.36 33.75 -57.52
C ILE A 2 14.71 33.60 -56.15
N MET A 3 13.46 33.15 -56.08
CA MET A 3 12.88 32.58 -54.85
C MET A 3 12.59 31.10 -55.08
N ARG A 4 13.46 30.25 -54.53
CA ARG A 4 13.26 28.80 -54.40
C ARG A 4 12.50 28.56 -53.10
N ASN A 5 11.19 28.32 -53.18
CA ASN A 5 10.41 27.83 -52.06
C ASN A 5 10.87 26.41 -51.70
N LYS A 6 11.67 26.29 -50.63
CA LYS A 6 11.92 25.01 -49.98
C LYS A 6 10.70 24.70 -49.12
N LEU A 7 9.78 23.91 -49.66
CA LEU A 7 8.71 23.29 -48.88
C LEU A 7 9.36 22.18 -48.03
N LEU A 8 9.74 22.52 -46.79
CA LEU A 8 10.06 21.50 -45.79
C LEU A 8 8.75 20.83 -45.37
N LEU A 9 8.53 19.61 -45.86
CA LEU A 9 7.51 18.72 -45.30
C LEU A 9 8.05 18.22 -43.96
N LEU A 10 7.69 18.89 -42.87
CA LEU A 10 7.93 18.39 -41.52
C LEU A 10 6.88 17.30 -41.27
N LEU A 11 7.22 16.05 -41.59
CA LEU A 11 6.44 14.89 -41.20
C LEU A 11 6.69 14.66 -39.70
N SER A 12 6.06 15.46 -38.85
CA SER A 12 6.05 15.18 -37.41
C SER A 12 5.29 13.88 -37.20
N LEU A 13 6.02 12.79 -36.92
CA LEU A 13 5.44 11.60 -36.32
C LEU A 13 4.76 12.04 -35.02
N LEU A 14 3.43 12.21 -35.04
CA LEU A 14 2.63 12.00 -33.86
C LEU A 14 2.72 10.50 -33.57
N VAL A 15 3.77 10.10 -32.85
CA VAL A 15 3.65 8.90 -32.01
C VAL A 15 2.63 9.30 -30.96
N ALA A 16 1.36 9.00 -31.22
CA ALA A 16 0.36 8.96 -30.19
C ALA A 16 0.88 7.95 -29.16
N ASN A 17 1.51 8.45 -28.10
CA ASN A 17 1.67 7.69 -26.88
C ASN A 17 0.26 7.49 -26.32
N SER A 18 -0.49 6.55 -26.91
CA SER A 18 -1.59 5.93 -26.21
C SER A 18 -0.95 5.18 -25.05
N VAL A 19 -0.80 5.89 -23.92
CA VAL A 19 -0.72 5.23 -22.62
C VAL A 19 -2.02 4.46 -22.55
N PHE A 20 -1.98 3.19 -22.94
CA PHE A 20 -3.04 2.26 -22.61
C PHE A 20 -3.05 2.22 -21.09
N ALA A 21 -3.90 3.05 -20.47
CA ALA A 21 -4.27 2.86 -19.09
C ALA A 21 -4.85 1.45 -19.04
N GLN A 22 -4.09 0.49 -18.49
CA GLN A 22 -4.63 -0.82 -18.24
C GLN A 22 -5.85 -0.63 -17.36
N LYS A 23 -6.99 -1.15 -17.80
CA LYS A 23 -8.21 -1.11 -17.01
C LYS A 23 -7.95 -1.93 -15.75
N GLU A 24 -7.83 -1.26 -14.61
CA GLU A 24 -7.72 -1.90 -13.30
C GLU A 24 -9.14 -2.33 -12.87
N ASP A 25 -9.40 -3.64 -12.86
CA ASP A 25 -10.64 -4.16 -12.30
C ASP A 25 -10.53 -4.20 -10.77
N ILE A 26 -11.38 -3.43 -10.09
CA ILE A 26 -11.45 -3.41 -8.63
C ILE A 26 -12.13 -4.70 -8.16
N PHE A 27 -11.32 -5.66 -7.68
CA PHE A 27 -11.83 -6.93 -7.17
C PHE A 27 -12.36 -6.82 -5.72
N PHE A 28 -11.80 -5.91 -4.94
CA PHE A 28 -12.19 -5.65 -3.56
C PHE A 28 -12.01 -4.16 -3.23
N TYR A 29 -12.99 -3.60 -2.54
CA TYR A 29 -12.94 -2.25 -2.01
C TYR A 29 -13.81 -2.19 -0.75
N ASP A 30 -13.30 -1.56 0.29
CA ASP A 30 -14.07 -1.22 1.47
C ASP A 30 -13.77 0.20 1.90
N GLY A 31 -14.78 1.06 1.82
CA GLY A 31 -14.75 2.43 2.31
C GLY A 31 -15.26 2.57 3.74
N PHE A 32 -15.46 1.45 4.45
CA PHE A 32 -15.88 1.38 5.86
C PHE A 32 -17.14 2.20 6.17
N LEU A 33 -18.11 2.22 5.25
CA LEU A 33 -19.41 2.86 5.47
C LEU A 33 -20.33 2.05 6.40
N ASN A 34 -20.05 0.75 6.54
CA ASN A 34 -20.71 -0.19 7.43
C ASN A 34 -19.80 -1.41 7.62
N ASN A 35 -20.23 -2.42 8.39
CA ASN A 35 -19.46 -3.63 8.62
C ASN A 35 -19.84 -4.83 7.71
N LYS A 36 -20.16 -4.60 6.43
CA LYS A 36 -20.56 -5.68 5.50
C LYS A 36 -19.47 -6.74 5.30
N GLN A 37 -18.19 -6.35 5.43
CA GLN A 37 -17.05 -7.26 5.29
C GLN A 37 -16.67 -7.94 6.62
N ASN A 38 -17.52 -7.87 7.66
CA ASN A 38 -17.32 -8.53 8.95
C ASN A 38 -15.95 -8.26 9.58
N TRP A 39 -15.48 -7.01 9.52
CA TRP A 39 -14.32 -6.57 10.29
C TRP A 39 -14.54 -6.84 11.78
N ASN A 40 -13.46 -7.21 12.46
CA ASN A 40 -13.50 -7.50 13.88
C ASN A 40 -13.68 -6.19 14.68
N LEU A 41 -14.88 -6.01 15.22
CA LEU A 41 -15.22 -4.87 16.09
C LEU A 41 -15.17 -5.24 17.58
N ALA A 42 -14.55 -6.36 17.93
CA ALA A 42 -14.49 -6.79 19.31
C ALA A 42 -13.62 -5.81 20.12
N SER A 43 -14.12 -5.45 21.30
CA SER A 43 -13.39 -4.64 22.27
C SER A 43 -13.26 -5.41 23.57
N ASP A 44 -12.02 -5.62 23.98
CA ASP A 44 -11.66 -6.33 25.21
C ASP A 44 -10.56 -5.58 25.96
N ALA A 45 -9.97 -6.20 26.99
CA ALA A 45 -8.87 -5.60 27.74
C ALA A 45 -7.58 -5.42 26.92
N ASN A 46 -7.45 -6.05 25.75
CA ASN A 46 -6.24 -6.09 24.94
C ASN A 46 -6.31 -5.16 23.73
N SER A 47 -7.50 -4.93 23.19
CA SER A 47 -7.69 -4.30 21.89
C SER A 47 -9.13 -3.81 21.70
N GLY A 48 -9.33 -3.02 20.65
CA GLY A 48 -10.63 -2.51 20.25
C GLY A 48 -10.72 -2.30 18.75
N GLY A 49 -11.93 -2.37 18.22
CA GLY A 49 -12.24 -2.08 16.83
C GLY A 49 -13.58 -1.36 16.71
N GLU A 50 -13.67 -0.38 15.83
CA GLU A 50 -14.91 0.34 15.52
C GLU A 50 -14.93 0.70 14.04
N ILE A 51 -16.09 0.63 13.39
CA ILE A 51 -16.29 1.25 12.07
C ILE A 51 -17.18 2.47 12.26
N LYS A 52 -16.68 3.64 11.86
CA LYS A 52 -17.39 4.91 11.98
C LYS A 52 -16.86 5.92 10.98
N ASN A 53 -17.75 6.74 10.42
CA ASN A 53 -17.41 7.86 9.53
C ASN A 53 -16.50 7.50 8.33
N GLY A 54 -16.62 6.28 7.79
CA GLY A 54 -15.77 5.84 6.67
C GLY A 54 -14.37 5.36 7.08
N PHE A 55 -14.15 5.11 8.37
CA PHE A 55 -12.89 4.58 8.89
C PHE A 55 -13.12 3.29 9.69
N TYR A 56 -12.18 2.37 9.58
CA TYR A 56 -12.00 1.29 10.54
C TYR A 56 -10.95 1.71 11.57
N TYR A 57 -11.40 2.00 12.78
CA TYR A 57 -10.56 2.31 13.93
C TYR A 57 -10.07 1.01 14.56
N TYR A 58 -8.79 0.98 14.86
CA TYR A 58 -8.15 -0.15 15.52
C TYR A 58 -7.21 0.36 16.61
N GLU A 59 -7.26 -0.28 17.78
CA GLU A 59 -6.35 0.00 18.89
C GLU A 59 -5.78 -1.27 19.50
N THR A 60 -4.53 -1.17 19.98
CA THR A 60 -3.91 -2.14 20.88
C THR A 60 -3.71 -1.49 22.24
N LYS A 61 -4.30 -2.08 23.29
CA LYS A 61 -4.24 -1.58 24.68
C LYS A 61 -3.02 -2.12 25.43
N LYS A 62 -2.35 -3.14 24.88
CA LYS A 62 -1.13 -3.73 25.43
C LYS A 62 0.13 -3.04 24.91
N LYS A 63 1.01 -2.66 25.83
CA LYS A 63 2.34 -2.14 25.51
C LYS A 63 3.23 -3.27 24.97
N ASN A 64 4.08 -2.97 23.99
CA ASN A 64 5.11 -3.87 23.42
C ASN A 64 4.57 -5.15 22.74
N ALA A 65 3.40 -5.10 22.11
CA ALA A 65 2.89 -6.21 21.32
C ALA A 65 2.66 -5.79 19.86
N THR A 66 3.18 -6.57 18.92
CA THR A 66 2.78 -6.49 17.51
C THR A 66 1.49 -7.30 17.36
N TRP A 67 0.43 -6.64 16.91
CA TRP A 67 -0.83 -7.29 16.61
C TRP A 67 -1.22 -7.02 15.17
N TYR A 68 -1.61 -8.07 14.47
CA TYR A 68 -2.25 -7.99 13.17
C TYR A 68 -3.72 -8.40 13.32
N ARG A 69 -4.58 -7.79 12.52
CA ARG A 69 -6.00 -8.15 12.39
C ARG A 69 -6.19 -8.76 11.02
N TYR A 70 -6.29 -10.08 10.97
CA TYR A 70 -6.69 -10.79 9.77
C TYR A 70 -8.21 -10.75 9.63
N ASN A 71 -8.71 -10.42 8.44
CA ASN A 71 -10.13 -10.51 8.11
C ASN A 71 -10.35 -11.61 7.06
N PRO A 72 -10.88 -12.78 7.45
CA PRO A 72 -11.08 -13.91 6.53
C PRO A 72 -12.19 -13.67 5.50
N SER A 73 -12.99 -12.61 5.64
CA SER A 73 -14.04 -12.27 4.66
C SER A 73 -13.47 -11.56 3.42
N ILE A 74 -12.22 -11.09 3.48
CA ILE A 74 -11.57 -10.46 2.33
C ILE A 74 -11.18 -11.57 1.33
N PRO A 75 -11.58 -11.47 0.05
CA PRO A 75 -11.25 -12.48 -0.94
C PRO A 75 -9.73 -12.53 -1.16
N SER A 76 -9.19 -13.74 -1.29
CA SER A 76 -7.82 -13.95 -1.71
C SER A 76 -7.66 -13.60 -3.20
N PHE A 77 -6.43 -13.26 -3.58
CA PHE A 77 -6.06 -12.99 -4.97
C PHE A 77 -4.72 -13.66 -5.30
N ASP A 78 -4.51 -13.95 -6.58
CA ASP A 78 -3.31 -14.63 -7.06
C ASP A 78 -2.13 -13.65 -7.18
N GLY A 79 -1.16 -13.76 -6.27
CA GLY A 79 0.04 -12.92 -6.24
C GLY A 79 0.98 -13.10 -7.45
N ASN A 80 0.78 -14.14 -8.27
CA ASN A 80 1.55 -14.31 -9.50
C ASN A 80 1.09 -13.38 -10.62
N LYS A 81 -0.14 -12.84 -10.54
CA LYS A 81 -0.68 -11.88 -11.51
C LYS A 81 -0.20 -10.46 -11.22
N ASP A 82 -0.52 -9.55 -12.12
CA ASP A 82 -0.38 -8.13 -11.86
C ASP A 82 -1.47 -7.70 -10.87
N PHE A 83 -1.09 -6.91 -9.88
CA PHE A 83 -2.01 -6.49 -8.82
C PHE A 83 -1.66 -5.11 -8.29
N VAL A 84 -2.64 -4.46 -7.69
CA VAL A 84 -2.49 -3.24 -6.90
C VAL A 84 -3.21 -3.46 -5.59
N VAL A 85 -2.49 -3.28 -4.49
CA VAL A 85 -3.07 -3.22 -3.14
C VAL A 85 -2.76 -1.84 -2.57
N GLU A 86 -3.79 -1.08 -2.29
CA GLU A 86 -3.71 0.27 -1.75
C GLU A 86 -4.46 0.35 -0.42
N TRP A 87 -3.89 1.08 0.52
CA TRP A 87 -4.53 1.39 1.79
C TRP A 87 -4.13 2.78 2.27
N SER A 88 -5.05 3.45 2.94
CA SER A 88 -4.80 4.71 3.62
C SER A 88 -4.95 4.51 5.12
N PHE A 89 -4.10 5.17 5.89
CA PHE A 89 -4.14 5.08 7.34
C PHE A 89 -3.72 6.39 8.00
N GLN A 90 -4.09 6.51 9.26
CA GLN A 90 -3.81 7.63 10.12
C GLN A 90 -3.54 7.11 11.53
N GLN A 91 -2.36 7.38 12.08
CA GLN A 91 -2.13 7.12 13.50
C GLN A 91 -2.76 8.24 14.32
N ILE A 92 -3.71 7.90 15.19
CA ILE A 92 -4.45 8.90 15.99
C ILE A 92 -3.70 9.22 17.28
N ALA A 93 -3.10 8.19 17.91
CA ALA A 93 -2.41 8.28 19.20
C ALA A 93 -1.33 7.18 19.33
N GLY A 94 -0.57 7.22 20.42
CA GLY A 94 0.52 6.27 20.71
C GLY A 94 1.90 6.82 20.35
N SER A 95 2.91 5.95 20.41
CA SER A 95 4.28 6.33 20.06
C SER A 95 4.43 6.51 18.55
N GLU A 96 5.14 7.54 18.12
CA GLU A 96 5.46 7.76 16.69
C GLU A 96 6.41 6.70 16.13
N ASP A 97 7.03 5.90 17.01
CA ASP A 97 7.90 4.76 16.66
C ASP A 97 7.14 3.43 16.51
N TRP A 98 5.80 3.45 16.55
CA TRP A 98 4.99 2.25 16.34
C TRP A 98 4.52 2.11 14.89
N GLY A 99 4.92 0.99 14.27
CA GLY A 99 4.58 0.63 12.90
C GLY A 99 3.09 0.44 12.71
N THR A 100 2.52 1.14 11.74
CA THR A 100 1.20 0.82 11.18
C THR A 100 1.40 0.39 9.74
N GLY A 101 0.76 -0.71 9.33
CA GLY A 101 1.03 -1.34 8.04
C GLY A 101 -0.14 -2.14 7.52
N LEU A 102 0.01 -2.57 6.27
CA LEU A 102 -0.82 -3.58 5.64
C LEU A 102 0.04 -4.78 5.27
N ILE A 103 -0.47 -5.96 5.59
CA ILE A 103 0.04 -7.24 5.09
C ILE A 103 -0.89 -7.66 3.95
N CYS A 104 -0.36 -7.85 2.74
CA CYS A 104 -1.14 -8.29 1.58
C CYS A 104 -0.96 -9.77 1.24
N PHE A 105 0.11 -10.40 1.74
CA PHE A 105 0.26 -11.86 1.72
C PHE A 105 0.74 -12.33 3.09
N LEU A 106 0.03 -13.32 3.61
CA LEU A 106 0.29 -13.98 4.87
C LEU A 106 0.21 -15.48 4.65
N ASP A 107 1.25 -16.21 5.02
CA ASP A 107 1.17 -17.67 5.00
C ASP A 107 0.21 -18.21 6.07
N GLU A 108 -0.19 -19.48 5.93
CA GLU A 108 -1.15 -20.13 6.83
C GLU A 108 -0.70 -20.11 8.30
N ASN A 109 0.61 -20.04 8.54
CA ASN A 109 1.23 -20.04 9.86
C ASN A 109 1.47 -18.62 10.41
N GLY A 110 1.09 -17.58 9.69
CA GLY A 110 1.30 -16.18 10.08
C GLY A 110 2.77 -15.77 10.25
N THR A 111 3.70 -16.58 9.73
CA THR A 111 5.15 -16.44 9.91
C THR A 111 5.76 -15.64 8.77
N ASN A 112 5.28 -15.86 7.55
CA ASN A 112 5.70 -15.09 6.38
C ASN A 112 4.65 -14.03 6.07
N ALA A 113 4.98 -12.78 6.39
CA ALA A 113 4.18 -11.61 6.06
C ALA A 113 4.90 -10.73 5.04
N PHE A 114 4.28 -10.55 3.87
CA PHE A 114 4.68 -9.53 2.90
C PHE A 114 3.76 -8.32 3.04
N GLY A 115 4.35 -7.17 3.31
CA GLY A 115 3.60 -5.96 3.66
C GLY A 115 4.46 -4.72 3.69
N ILE A 116 3.79 -3.58 3.83
CA ILE A 116 4.41 -2.24 3.92
C ILE A 116 4.02 -1.60 5.26
N TRP A 117 4.99 -0.92 5.88
CA TRP A 117 4.85 -0.36 7.22
C TRP A 117 5.39 1.05 7.27
N LEU A 118 4.69 1.93 7.97
CA LEU A 118 5.04 3.33 8.14
C LEU A 118 5.01 3.69 9.64
N LEU A 119 5.84 4.65 10.00
CA LEU A 119 5.92 5.30 11.30
C LEU A 119 5.45 6.74 11.19
N SER A 120 4.77 7.23 12.22
CA SER A 120 4.36 8.64 12.27
C SER A 120 5.54 9.60 12.40
N ASN A 121 6.73 9.12 12.73
CA ASN A 121 7.96 9.92 12.69
C ASN A 121 8.54 10.11 11.25
N GLY A 122 7.83 9.67 10.20
CA GLY A 122 8.26 9.86 8.80
C GLY A 122 9.13 8.73 8.25
N GLN A 123 9.28 7.62 8.98
CA GLN A 123 10.01 6.45 8.54
C GLN A 123 9.09 5.38 7.94
N TRP A 124 9.66 4.51 7.12
CA TRP A 124 8.95 3.37 6.55
C TRP A 124 9.87 2.16 6.37
N THR A 125 9.24 1.01 6.15
CA THR A 125 9.89 -0.23 5.73
C THR A 125 8.91 -1.12 4.99
N PHE A 126 9.40 -2.23 4.44
CA PHE A 126 8.55 -3.33 4.00
C PHE A 126 9.08 -4.63 4.61
N THR A 127 8.19 -5.61 4.77
CA THR A 127 8.59 -6.93 5.26
C THR A 127 8.69 -7.91 4.12
N LYS A 128 9.77 -8.68 4.12
CA LYS A 128 9.89 -9.96 3.42
C LYS A 128 9.97 -11.02 4.51
N THR A 129 9.12 -12.05 4.42
CA THR A 129 9.10 -13.15 5.42
C THR A 129 8.96 -12.64 6.87
N GLY A 130 8.13 -11.60 7.10
CA GLY A 130 7.89 -11.02 8.42
C GLY A 130 8.99 -10.13 9.01
N THR A 131 10.16 -10.01 8.37
CA THR A 131 11.28 -9.18 8.87
C THR A 131 11.43 -7.90 8.05
N PRO A 132 11.68 -6.72 8.67
CA PRO A 132 11.99 -5.49 7.94
C PRO A 132 13.16 -5.68 6.98
N ALA A 133 12.93 -5.41 5.70
CA ALA A 133 13.91 -5.71 4.65
C ALA A 133 15.16 -4.82 4.71
N PHE A 134 15.04 -3.60 5.23
CA PHE A 134 16.17 -2.67 5.35
C PHE A 134 16.15 -1.81 6.62
N GLY A 135 15.50 -2.29 7.68
CA GLY A 135 15.19 -1.49 8.87
C GLY A 135 14.21 -0.36 8.57
N TRP A 136 14.09 0.61 9.49
CA TRP A 136 13.27 1.80 9.30
C TRP A 136 14.08 2.91 8.62
N LYS A 137 13.53 3.54 7.57
CA LYS A 137 14.18 4.62 6.84
C LYS A 137 13.27 5.81 6.68
N THR A 138 13.78 7.01 6.97
CA THR A 138 13.08 8.26 6.67
C THR A 138 12.94 8.44 5.16
N HIS A 139 11.77 8.87 4.71
CA HIS A 139 11.56 9.25 3.31
C HIS A 139 10.57 10.41 3.21
N LYS A 140 10.86 11.39 2.34
CA LYS A 140 10.04 12.61 2.15
C LYS A 140 8.58 12.34 1.75
N ALA A 141 8.32 11.15 1.21
CA ALA A 141 6.98 10.74 0.81
C ALA A 141 6.10 10.40 2.01
N VAL A 142 6.70 10.02 3.15
CA VAL A 142 5.96 9.76 4.39
C VAL A 142 5.72 11.09 5.08
N VAL A 143 4.46 11.49 5.22
CA VAL A 143 4.12 12.69 5.98
C VAL A 143 4.09 12.32 7.46
N ALA A 144 4.98 12.96 8.22
CA ALA A 144 5.10 12.74 9.65
C ALA A 144 3.99 13.46 10.45
N GLY A 145 3.76 12.99 11.67
CA GLY A 145 2.81 13.51 12.64
C GLY A 145 1.59 12.60 12.82
N ASN A 146 1.10 12.56 14.05
CA ASN A 146 -0.19 11.97 14.35
C ASN A 146 -1.32 12.76 13.64
N ASN A 147 -2.40 12.07 13.34
CA ASN A 147 -3.57 12.58 12.64
C ASN A 147 -3.33 13.01 11.19
N VAL A 148 -2.23 12.58 10.60
CA VAL A 148 -1.95 12.76 9.17
C VAL A 148 -2.26 11.47 8.42
N THR A 149 -2.96 11.60 7.30
CA THR A 149 -3.24 10.48 6.41
C THR A 149 -2.04 10.24 5.49
N ASN A 150 -1.57 9.00 5.48
CA ASN A 150 -0.68 8.50 4.44
C ASN A 150 -1.41 7.43 3.64
N THR A 151 -1.14 7.37 2.33
CA THR A 151 -1.55 6.27 1.46
C THR A 151 -0.33 5.48 1.04
N ALA A 152 -0.42 4.16 1.12
CA ALA A 152 0.63 3.24 0.74
C ALA A 152 0.09 2.21 -0.24
N THR A 153 0.86 1.94 -1.29
CA THR A 153 0.47 1.07 -2.40
C THR A 153 1.59 0.09 -2.69
N ILE A 154 1.22 -1.19 -2.79
CA ILE A 154 2.06 -2.26 -3.32
C ILE A 154 1.51 -2.60 -4.69
N LYS A 155 2.29 -2.34 -5.73
CA LYS A 155 1.91 -2.58 -7.13
C LYS A 155 2.86 -3.58 -7.77
N LYS A 156 2.33 -4.67 -8.31
CA LYS A 156 3.10 -5.63 -9.12
C LYS A 156 2.70 -5.50 -10.59
N VAL A 157 3.70 -5.32 -11.46
CA VAL A 157 3.55 -5.39 -12.92
C VAL A 157 4.68 -6.26 -13.48
N GLY A 158 4.32 -7.39 -14.10
CA GLY A 158 5.26 -8.43 -14.49
C GLY A 158 6.07 -8.91 -13.29
N ASN A 159 7.40 -8.75 -13.37
CA ASN A 159 8.34 -9.17 -12.34
C ASN A 159 8.79 -8.04 -11.40
N ILE A 160 8.13 -6.87 -11.42
CA ILE A 160 8.51 -5.74 -10.57
C ILE A 160 7.40 -5.48 -9.56
N ILE A 161 7.78 -5.46 -8.27
CA ILE A 161 6.94 -4.91 -7.20
C ILE A 161 7.45 -3.52 -6.86
N SER A 162 6.61 -2.52 -7.03
CA SER A 162 6.84 -1.13 -6.62
C SER A 162 6.13 -0.84 -5.30
N PHE A 163 6.85 -0.18 -4.39
CA PHE A 163 6.31 0.41 -3.18
C PHE A 163 6.12 1.90 -3.42
N ILE A 164 4.90 2.38 -3.24
CA ILE A 164 4.51 3.77 -3.50
C ILE A 164 3.91 4.31 -2.20
N ILE A 165 4.32 5.49 -1.79
CA ILE A 165 3.77 6.20 -0.62
C ILE A 165 3.38 7.60 -1.10
N ASN A 166 2.14 8.02 -0.85
CA ASN A 166 1.61 9.33 -1.24
C ASN A 166 1.96 9.70 -2.69
N ASN A 167 1.65 8.79 -3.63
CA ASN A 167 1.90 8.91 -5.07
C ASN A 167 3.38 9.00 -5.49
N GLN A 168 4.34 8.77 -4.58
CA GLN A 168 5.77 8.71 -4.89
C GLN A 168 6.27 7.27 -4.77
N GLN A 169 6.86 6.73 -5.85
CA GLN A 169 7.58 5.46 -5.76
C GLN A 169 8.78 5.63 -4.83
N VAL A 170 8.82 4.88 -3.73
CA VAL A 170 9.87 4.95 -2.71
C VAL A 170 10.89 3.81 -2.84
N HIS A 171 10.49 2.69 -3.45
CA HIS A 171 11.35 1.54 -3.69
C HIS A 171 10.74 0.57 -4.70
N GLN A 172 11.54 -0.37 -5.19
CA GLN A 172 11.08 -1.50 -5.97
C GLN A 172 11.96 -2.72 -5.71
N ILE A 173 11.38 -3.91 -5.89
CA ILE A 173 12.07 -5.19 -5.83
C ILE A 173 11.65 -6.06 -7.00
N GLU A 174 12.48 -7.06 -7.32
CA GLU A 174 12.09 -8.13 -8.22
C GLU A 174 11.12 -9.10 -7.50
N PHE A 175 10.07 -9.50 -8.23
CA PHE A 175 9.13 -10.50 -7.80
C PHE A 175 9.80 -11.87 -7.71
N ASN A 176 9.55 -12.56 -6.61
CA ASN A 176 9.85 -13.96 -6.45
C ASN A 176 8.57 -14.65 -5.97
N PRO A 177 8.10 -15.72 -6.63
CA PRO A 177 6.88 -16.43 -6.24
C PRO A 177 6.86 -16.88 -4.77
N GLY A 178 8.01 -17.12 -4.14
CA GLY A 178 8.07 -17.44 -2.70
C GLY A 178 7.83 -16.26 -1.75
N LEU A 179 7.52 -15.06 -2.27
CA LEU A 179 7.17 -13.88 -1.49
C LEU A 179 5.68 -13.74 -1.20
N VAL A 180 4.83 -14.35 -2.02
CA VAL A 180 3.38 -14.12 -2.10
C VAL A 180 2.59 -15.42 -2.02
#